data_AF-A0A1V5JSA9-F1
#
_entry.id   AF-A0A1V5JSA9-F1
#
_cell.length_a   1.000
_cell.length_b   1.000
_cell.length_c   1.000
_cell.angle_alpha   90.00
_cell.angle_beta   90.00
_cell.angle_gamma   90.00
#
_symmetry.space_group_name_H-M   'P 1'
#
loop_
_entity.id
_entity.type
_entity.pdbx_description
1 polymer ?
#
loop_
_entity_poly.entity_id
_entity_poly.type
_entity_poly.pdbx_seq_one_letter_code
_entity_poly.pdbx_strand_id
1 'polypeptide(L)'
;MQLGRYLSSCALGLLALILIYTGFGYVLVSLHAGQLAGEMRLLAAHGLPALIAANDYFLASAAARLGSASLFGLTLGPLAAVILSLWAWPAWRRGRLNRTDVLIGLALGLILAGLSFSREIFWLAPLTALLAIAAFWVCLCGVPRRPQVERPASRTAAVLVAVVLLPPILLGTTSYFAVRDVMLMNPLLAALNRFYYDHTLLAADVIKPPLARSQPVIAAYDDGARIDRRIPGSLVLLTPQPEQVGAARIRLSREFQPAGQKRFDLGGAVMAFSASRDSNRWLRQGIGMGLLSLKLVMLGLAVWLGLGLSRLWSSNRATCIVLTLCYYALFWPIAQAGLQGALLRFNPELLAAYASSNSETQRYIAAASAELDATSLDRLIRDRSPRVRLTALVNAGQRRDSSLLPACLGALNDPQINVRTKACWALGRLADRSALGPLYARIMSDDSWYVRDYAWAALNRIQPVARIVRLNSP
;
A
#
# COMPACT_ATOMS: atom_id res chain seq x y z
N MET A 1 18.53 29.00 15.48
CA MET A 1 17.43 28.83 14.49
C MET A 1 16.29 28.06 15.13
N GLN A 2 15.18 28.73 15.40
CA GLN A 2 14.00 28.14 16.02
C GLN A 2 13.39 26.98 15.19
N LEU A 3 13.54 27.03 13.86
CA LEU A 3 13.04 26.02 12.92
C LEU A 3 13.52 24.59 13.24
N GLY A 4 14.81 24.41 13.57
CA GLY A 4 15.32 23.07 13.87
C GLY A 4 14.73 22.46 15.16
N ARG A 5 14.39 23.28 16.15
CA ARG A 5 13.72 22.83 17.39
C ARG A 5 12.26 22.53 17.16
N TYR A 6 11.61 23.38 16.36
CA TYR A 6 10.24 23.14 15.92
C TYR A 6 10.10 21.79 15.22
N LEU A 7 10.99 21.48 14.27
CA LEU A 7 11.00 20.19 13.58
C LEU A 7 11.18 19.01 14.54
N SER A 8 11.98 19.16 15.61
CA SER A 8 12.08 18.14 16.66
C SER A 8 10.78 17.97 17.46
N SER A 9 10.09 19.07 17.77
CA SER A 9 8.76 19.01 18.40
C SER A 9 7.72 18.34 17.48
N CYS A 10 7.76 18.65 16.19
CA CYS A 10 6.91 18.02 15.19
C CYS A 10 7.19 16.51 15.06
N ALA A 11 8.43 16.06 15.27
CA ALA A 11 8.77 14.64 15.27
C ALA A 11 8.12 13.88 16.46
N LEU A 12 8.06 14.49 17.65
CA LEU A 12 7.30 13.93 18.78
C LEU A 12 5.80 13.88 18.47
N GLY A 13 5.26 14.97 17.90
CA GLY A 13 3.88 15.02 17.44
C GLY A 13 3.56 13.95 16.39
N LEU A 14 4.47 13.70 15.45
CA LEU A 14 4.34 12.63 14.45
C LEU A 14 4.19 11.25 15.11
N LEU A 15 5.02 10.93 16.10
CA LEU A 15 4.94 9.64 16.81
C LEU A 15 3.61 9.48 17.54
N ALA A 16 3.14 10.53 18.22
CA ALA A 16 1.83 10.52 18.89
C ALA A 16 0.70 10.30 17.88
N LEU A 17 0.76 10.95 16.71
CA LEU A 17 -0.24 10.79 15.65
C LEU A 17 -0.21 9.38 15.03
N ILE A 18 0.97 8.78 14.85
CA ILE A 18 1.07 7.38 14.40
C ILE A 18 0.34 6.45 15.38
N LEU A 19 0.53 6.65 16.69
CA LEU A 19 -0.15 5.84 17.72
C LEU A 19 -1.67 6.04 17.70
N ILE A 20 -2.14 7.29 17.64
CA ILE A 20 -3.58 7.61 17.58
C ILE A 20 -4.24 6.99 16.36
N TYR A 21 -3.65 7.15 15.17
CA TYR A 21 -4.20 6.57 13.94
C TYR A 21 -4.04 5.05 13.87
N THR A 22 -3.09 4.46 14.59
CA THR A 22 -3.03 3.01 14.79
C THR A 22 -4.19 2.53 15.66
N GLY A 23 -4.53 3.25 16.74
CA GLY A 23 -5.71 2.95 17.56
C GLY A 23 -7.01 3.04 16.76
N PHE A 24 -7.17 4.11 15.96
CA PHE A 24 -8.25 4.25 14.97
C PHE A 24 -8.32 3.03 14.04
N GLY A 25 -7.18 2.66 13.44
CA GLY A 25 -7.08 1.52 12.54
C GLY A 25 -7.50 0.22 13.22
N TYR A 26 -7.12 0.02 14.49
CA TYR A 26 -7.39 -1.20 15.25
C TYR A 26 -8.89 -1.45 15.42
N VAL A 27 -9.65 -0.41 15.76
CA VAL A 27 -11.12 -0.51 15.88
C VAL A 27 -11.73 -0.90 14.53
N LEU A 28 -11.30 -0.23 13.45
CA LEU A 28 -11.86 -0.45 12.11
C LEU A 28 -11.53 -1.84 11.54
N VAL A 29 -10.28 -2.29 11.64
CA VAL A 29 -9.88 -3.62 11.17
C VAL A 29 -10.51 -4.73 12.00
N SER A 30 -10.78 -4.51 13.29
CA SER A 30 -11.46 -5.50 14.14
C SER A 30 -12.89 -5.76 13.69
N LEU A 31 -13.62 -4.71 13.31
CA LEU A 31 -14.96 -4.84 12.73
C LEU A 31 -14.92 -5.55 11.37
N HIS A 32 -13.98 -5.18 10.51
CA HIS A 32 -13.80 -5.84 9.21
C HIS A 32 -13.40 -7.31 9.33
N ALA A 33 -12.60 -7.67 10.33
CA ALA A 33 -12.23 -9.06 10.58
C ALA A 33 -13.46 -9.93 10.82
N GLY A 34 -14.42 -9.44 11.62
CA GLY A 34 -15.69 -10.12 11.85
C GLY A 34 -16.54 -10.27 10.58
N GLN A 35 -16.59 -9.21 9.77
CA GLN A 35 -17.33 -9.24 8.50
C GLN A 35 -16.69 -10.19 7.48
N LEU A 36 -15.38 -10.12 7.30
CA LEU A 36 -14.63 -10.98 6.39
C LEU A 36 -14.75 -12.45 6.81
N ALA A 37 -14.69 -12.75 8.11
CA ALA A 37 -14.96 -14.10 8.61
C ALA A 37 -16.37 -14.60 8.22
N GLY A 38 -17.39 -13.72 8.29
CA GLY A 38 -18.74 -14.03 7.83
C GLY A 38 -18.82 -14.32 6.32
N GLU A 39 -18.18 -13.49 5.49
CA GLU A 39 -18.10 -13.69 4.03
C GLU A 39 -17.44 -15.03 3.70
N MET A 40 -16.32 -15.35 4.36
CA MET A 40 -15.59 -16.61 4.16
C MET A 40 -16.41 -17.84 4.59
N ARG A 41 -17.21 -17.74 5.67
CA ARG A 41 -18.16 -18.82 6.05
C ARG A 41 -19.24 -19.02 5.00
N LEU A 42 -19.80 -17.95 4.45
CA LEU A 42 -20.81 -18.05 3.40
C LEU A 42 -20.24 -18.68 2.12
N LEU A 43 -19.01 -18.31 1.74
CA LEU A 43 -18.30 -18.94 0.61
C LEU A 43 -18.13 -20.44 0.84
N ALA A 44 -17.59 -20.82 2.00
CA ALA A 44 -17.35 -22.21 2.37
C ALA A 44 -18.66 -23.03 2.43
N ALA A 45 -19.72 -22.48 3.04
CA ALA A 45 -21.04 -23.12 3.13
C ALA A 45 -21.64 -23.42 1.75
N HIS A 46 -21.30 -22.61 0.75
CA HIS A 46 -21.71 -22.80 -0.64
C HIS A 46 -20.54 -23.31 -1.49
N GLY A 47 -19.69 -24.18 -0.94
CA GLY A 47 -18.69 -24.95 -1.68
C GLY A 47 -17.72 -24.14 -2.54
N LEU A 48 -17.54 -22.84 -2.25
CA LEU A 48 -16.48 -22.02 -2.83
C LEU A 48 -15.31 -21.99 -1.84
N PRO A 49 -14.06 -22.06 -2.35
CA PRO A 49 -12.92 -22.01 -1.47
C PRO A 49 -12.79 -20.64 -0.81
N ALA A 50 -12.67 -20.59 0.50
CA ALA A 50 -12.38 -19.35 1.21
C ALA A 50 -10.89 -19.03 1.12
N LEU A 51 -10.53 -17.81 0.72
CA LEU A 51 -9.13 -17.39 0.69
C LEU A 51 -8.50 -17.35 2.08
N ILE A 52 -9.26 -17.15 3.14
CA ILE A 52 -8.76 -17.15 4.52
C ILE A 52 -9.78 -17.92 5.35
N ALA A 53 -9.32 -18.83 6.20
CA ALA A 53 -10.23 -19.55 7.07
C ALA A 53 -10.91 -18.58 8.05
N ALA A 54 -12.18 -18.80 8.37
CA ALA A 54 -12.92 -17.88 9.23
C ALA A 54 -12.37 -17.79 10.68
N ASN A 55 -11.54 -18.76 11.07
CA ASN A 55 -10.83 -18.84 12.34
C ASN A 55 -9.31 -18.62 12.21
N ASP A 56 -8.83 -18.16 11.05
CA ASP A 56 -7.41 -17.91 10.79
C ASP A 56 -6.84 -16.87 11.77
N TYR A 57 -5.55 -17.01 12.09
CA TYR A 57 -4.79 -16.13 12.97
C TYR A 57 -4.99 -14.65 12.61
N PHE A 58 -5.02 -14.32 11.30
CA PHE A 58 -5.20 -12.95 10.85
C PHE A 58 -6.52 -12.30 11.28
N LEU A 59 -7.59 -13.11 11.36
CA LEU A 59 -8.92 -12.62 11.72
C LEU A 59 -9.10 -12.62 13.25
N ALA A 60 -8.57 -13.63 13.93
CA ALA A 60 -8.81 -13.84 15.36
C ALA A 60 -7.82 -13.09 16.28
N SER A 61 -6.54 -12.98 15.89
CA SER A 61 -5.49 -12.47 16.78
C SER A 61 -5.52 -10.95 16.93
N ALA A 62 -5.50 -10.48 18.19
CA ALA A 62 -5.32 -9.07 18.50
C ALA A 62 -3.98 -8.53 17.98
N ALA A 63 -2.91 -9.34 18.03
CA ALA A 63 -1.60 -8.95 17.51
C ALA A 63 -1.62 -8.80 15.99
N ALA A 64 -2.31 -9.69 15.26
CA ALA A 64 -2.47 -9.57 13.81
C ALA A 64 -3.27 -8.32 13.43
N ARG A 65 -4.37 -8.04 14.15
CA ARG A 65 -5.17 -6.83 13.98
C ARG A 65 -4.37 -5.57 14.26
N LEU A 66 -3.55 -5.56 15.33
CA LEU A 66 -2.68 -4.43 15.65
C LEU A 66 -1.60 -4.22 14.58
N GLY A 67 -0.98 -5.31 14.11
CA GLY A 67 -0.04 -5.26 12.99
C GLY A 67 -0.68 -4.68 11.73
N SER A 68 -1.92 -5.06 11.43
CA SER A 68 -2.67 -4.48 10.32
C SER A 68 -3.05 -3.03 10.53
N ALA A 69 -3.41 -2.66 11.76
CA ALA A 69 -3.81 -1.32 12.13
C ALA A 69 -2.67 -0.30 11.98
N SER A 70 -1.42 -0.74 12.13
CA SER A 70 -0.25 0.14 12.00
C SER A 70 -0.15 0.79 10.63
N LEU A 71 -0.74 0.19 9.57
CA LEU A 71 -0.81 0.81 8.24
C LEU A 71 -1.54 2.16 8.27
N PHE A 72 -2.61 2.28 9.05
CA PHE A 72 -3.35 3.54 9.20
C PHE A 72 -2.50 4.57 9.96
N GLY A 73 -1.82 4.14 11.03
CA GLY A 73 -0.88 4.96 11.77
C GLY A 73 0.25 5.51 10.89
N LEU A 74 0.90 4.64 10.12
CA LEU A 74 2.04 4.95 9.26
C LEU A 74 1.67 5.71 7.97
N THR A 75 0.38 5.94 7.70
CA THR A 75 -0.08 6.71 6.53
C THR A 75 -0.84 7.98 6.93
N LEU A 76 -1.90 7.84 7.71
CA LEU A 76 -2.71 8.97 8.17
C LEU A 76 -2.00 9.80 9.25
N GLY A 77 -1.19 9.16 10.10
CA GLY A 77 -0.39 9.86 11.10
C GLY A 77 0.58 10.89 10.48
N PRO A 78 1.45 10.48 9.53
CA PRO A 78 2.29 11.40 8.76
C PRO A 78 1.52 12.51 8.04
N LEU A 79 0.38 12.20 7.44
CA LEU A 79 -0.47 13.20 6.80
C LEU A 79 -0.96 14.25 7.80
N ALA A 80 -1.50 13.80 8.94
CA ALA A 80 -1.94 14.69 10.00
C ALA A 80 -0.78 15.52 10.57
N ALA A 81 0.40 14.92 10.72
CA ALA A 81 1.59 15.61 11.22
C ALA A 81 2.01 16.75 10.28
N VAL A 82 2.01 16.50 8.96
CA VAL A 82 2.30 17.54 7.96
C VAL A 82 1.29 18.68 8.06
N ILE A 83 -0.01 18.37 8.06
CA ILE A 83 -1.09 19.37 8.15
C ILE A 83 -0.95 20.21 9.43
N LEU A 84 -0.81 19.56 10.58
CA LEU A 84 -0.74 20.24 11.87
C LEU A 84 0.59 20.99 12.08
N SER A 85 1.69 20.53 11.47
CA SER A 85 2.98 21.25 11.50
C SER A 85 2.96 22.57 10.73
N LEU A 86 2.14 22.69 9.69
CA LEU A 86 2.02 23.97 8.99
C LEU A 86 1.18 24.96 9.81
N TRP A 87 0.10 24.46 10.43
CA TRP A 87 -0.78 25.25 11.28
C TRP A 87 -0.11 25.73 12.56
N ALA A 88 0.63 24.85 13.23
CA ALA A 88 1.09 25.14 14.57
C ALA A 88 2.33 26.04 14.60
N TRP A 89 2.98 26.31 13.46
CA TRP A 89 4.19 27.14 13.41
C TRP A 89 4.00 28.55 14.01
N PRO A 90 3.00 29.36 13.59
CA PRO A 90 2.81 30.70 14.15
C PRO A 90 2.44 30.69 15.63
N ALA A 91 1.57 29.75 16.04
CA ALA A 91 1.15 29.56 17.41
C ALA A 91 2.32 29.13 18.31
N TRP A 92 3.17 28.22 17.83
CA TRP A 92 4.36 27.77 18.54
C TRP A 92 5.39 28.89 18.68
N ARG A 93 5.58 29.77 17.70
CA ARG A 93 6.46 30.94 17.84
C ARG A 93 5.97 31.93 18.89
N ARG A 94 4.68 32.26 18.88
CA ARG A 94 4.05 33.17 19.88
C ARG A 94 4.00 32.57 21.26
N GLY A 95 3.90 31.26 21.28
CA GLY A 95 3.94 30.44 22.45
C GLY A 95 2.63 30.19 23.18
N ARG A 96 1.53 30.63 22.59
CA ARG A 96 0.15 30.47 23.04
C ARG A 96 -0.75 30.34 21.82
N LEU A 97 -1.87 29.65 21.97
CA LEU A 97 -2.96 29.65 21.00
C LEU A 97 -3.81 30.91 21.20
N ASN A 98 -4.13 31.62 20.12
CA ASN A 98 -5.16 32.66 20.14
C ASN A 98 -6.50 32.12 19.58
N ARG A 99 -7.55 32.94 19.59
CA ARG A 99 -8.87 32.54 19.07
C ARG A 99 -8.82 32.09 17.60
N THR A 100 -8.01 32.74 16.76
CA THR A 100 -7.91 32.37 15.34
C THR A 100 -7.23 31.01 15.16
N ASP A 101 -6.20 30.71 15.95
CA ASP A 101 -5.52 29.41 15.91
C ASP A 101 -6.46 28.28 16.30
N VAL A 102 -7.31 28.50 17.30
CA VAL A 102 -8.33 27.53 17.73
C VAL A 102 -9.36 27.29 16.61
N LEU A 103 -9.86 28.34 15.97
CA LEU A 103 -10.81 28.21 14.85
C LEU A 103 -10.19 27.47 13.65
N ILE A 104 -8.95 27.79 13.29
CA ILE A 104 -8.23 27.07 12.23
C ILE A 104 -8.00 25.62 12.66
N GLY A 105 -7.63 25.36 13.91
CA GLY A 105 -7.47 24.02 14.46
C GLY A 105 -8.74 23.18 14.33
N LEU A 106 -9.91 23.75 14.64
CA LEU A 106 -11.22 23.09 14.45
C LEU A 106 -11.50 22.78 12.97
N ALA A 107 -11.23 23.74 12.07
CA ALA A 107 -11.40 23.52 10.62
C ALA A 107 -10.48 22.40 10.11
N LEU A 108 -9.23 22.35 10.57
CA LEU A 108 -8.30 21.27 10.26
C LEU A 108 -8.77 19.94 10.86
N GLY A 109 -9.39 19.96 12.03
CA GLY A 109 -10.03 18.79 12.64
C GLY A 109 -11.11 18.20 11.75
N LEU A 110 -11.95 19.03 11.15
CA LEU A 110 -12.96 18.59 10.19
C LEU A 110 -12.32 17.96 8.94
N ILE A 111 -11.21 18.53 8.44
CA ILE A 111 -10.47 17.96 7.31
C ILE A 111 -9.89 16.59 7.69
N LEU A 112 -9.22 16.48 8.84
CA LEU A 112 -8.66 15.21 9.33
C LEU A 112 -9.74 14.15 9.56
N ALA A 113 -10.89 14.54 10.09
CA ALA A 113 -12.05 13.67 10.24
C ALA A 113 -12.56 13.20 8.87
N GLY A 114 -12.68 14.09 7.89
CA GLY A 114 -13.06 13.74 6.52
C GLY A 114 -12.09 12.74 5.88
N LEU A 115 -10.78 12.95 6.01
CA LEU A 115 -9.74 12.08 5.44
C LEU A 115 -9.62 10.72 6.13
N SER A 116 -10.16 10.59 7.34
CA SER A 116 -10.24 9.32 8.08
C SER A 116 -11.67 8.78 8.17
N PHE A 117 -12.60 9.33 7.39
CA PHE A 117 -14.01 9.00 7.49
C PHE A 117 -14.32 7.61 6.95
N SER A 118 -14.93 6.78 7.79
CA SER A 118 -15.57 5.52 7.43
C SER A 118 -17.04 5.58 7.82
N ARG A 119 -17.93 5.23 6.88
CA ARG A 119 -19.37 5.19 7.14
C ARG A 119 -19.80 4.08 8.11
N GLU A 120 -18.97 3.07 8.27
CA GLU A 120 -19.25 1.94 9.17
C GLU A 120 -19.22 2.39 10.63
N ILE A 121 -18.40 3.41 10.96
CA ILE A 121 -18.26 3.96 12.30
C ILE A 121 -18.11 5.48 12.21
N PHE A 122 -19.22 6.17 11.95
CA PHE A 122 -19.20 7.61 11.63
C PHE A 122 -18.59 8.49 12.74
N TRP A 123 -18.68 8.08 14.02
CA TRP A 123 -18.19 8.86 15.17
C TRP A 123 -16.68 8.70 15.41
N LEU A 124 -16.05 7.66 14.87
CA LEU A 124 -14.65 7.36 15.17
C LEU A 124 -13.69 8.39 14.56
N ALA A 125 -14.00 8.87 13.35
CA ALA A 125 -13.19 9.86 12.65
C ALA A 125 -13.13 11.23 13.36
N PRO A 126 -14.25 11.87 13.77
CA PRO A 126 -14.18 13.14 14.50
C PRO A 126 -13.50 13.00 15.86
N LEU A 127 -13.72 11.91 16.59
CA LEU A 127 -13.01 11.65 17.86
C LEU A 127 -11.49 11.57 17.64
N THR A 128 -11.06 10.83 16.61
CA THR A 128 -9.64 10.67 16.27
C THR A 128 -9.00 12.00 15.90
N ALA A 129 -9.71 12.84 15.13
CA ALA A 129 -9.23 14.16 14.74
C ALA A 129 -9.04 15.11 15.94
N LEU A 130 -9.97 15.09 16.89
CA LEU A 130 -9.87 15.89 18.13
C LEU A 130 -8.67 15.44 18.97
N LEU A 131 -8.51 14.13 19.17
CA LEU A 131 -7.36 13.57 19.89
C LEU A 131 -6.03 13.90 19.19
N ALA A 132 -6.01 13.83 17.86
CA ALA A 132 -4.84 14.17 17.06
C ALA A 132 -4.37 15.62 17.26
N ILE A 133 -5.30 16.59 17.19
CA ILE A 133 -4.98 18.01 17.40
C ILE A 133 -4.46 18.24 18.83
N ALA A 134 -5.17 17.70 19.82
CA ALA A 134 -4.81 17.87 21.23
C ALA A 134 -3.43 17.27 21.52
N ALA A 135 -3.19 16.02 21.13
CA ALA A 135 -1.92 15.34 21.34
C ALA A 135 -0.75 16.05 20.62
N PHE A 136 -0.97 16.48 19.37
CA PHE A 136 0.06 17.20 18.63
C PHE A 136 0.44 18.52 19.32
N TRP A 137 -0.56 19.27 19.80
CA TRP A 137 -0.32 20.51 20.53
C TRP A 137 0.42 20.28 21.86
N VAL A 138 0.08 19.23 22.60
CA VAL A 138 0.78 18.83 23.84
C VAL A 138 2.26 18.53 23.55
N CYS A 139 2.55 17.74 22.50
CA CYS A 139 3.93 17.45 22.09
C CYS A 139 4.71 18.71 21.69
N LEU A 140 4.06 19.68 21.05
CA LEU A 140 4.68 20.95 20.69
C LEU A 140 5.07 21.80 21.90
N CYS A 141 4.26 21.78 22.96
CA CYS A 141 4.53 22.50 24.21
C CYS A 141 5.66 21.87 25.04
N GLY A 142 5.94 20.57 24.85
CA GLY A 142 6.95 19.84 25.63
C GLY A 142 8.41 20.21 25.32
N VAL A 143 8.69 20.91 24.22
CA VAL A 143 10.06 21.34 23.87
C VAL A 143 10.27 22.82 24.19
N PRO A 144 11.16 23.18 25.13
CA PRO A 144 11.31 24.56 25.59
C PRO A 144 11.82 25.50 24.48
N ARG A 145 11.13 26.63 24.36
CA ARG A 145 11.55 27.77 23.53
C ARG A 145 12.74 28.43 24.20
N ARG A 146 13.77 28.82 23.43
CA ARG A 146 14.80 29.74 23.94
C ARG A 146 14.58 31.12 23.34
N PRO A 147 14.66 32.19 24.15
CA PRO A 147 14.76 33.55 23.64
C PRO A 147 16.11 33.65 22.92
N GLN A 148 16.09 33.53 21.60
CA GLN A 148 17.29 33.68 20.78
C GLN A 148 16.90 34.55 19.58
N VAL A 149 17.67 35.60 19.35
CA VAL A 149 17.50 36.51 18.21
C VAL A 149 17.49 35.66 16.93
N GLU A 150 16.43 35.77 16.13
CA GLU A 150 16.34 35.11 14.82
C GLU A 150 17.41 35.72 13.91
N ARG A 151 18.59 35.08 13.84
CA ARG A 151 19.54 35.38 12.77
C ARG A 151 19.03 34.73 11.48
N PRO A 152 18.99 35.46 10.35
CA PRO A 152 18.60 34.88 9.07
C PRO A 152 19.48 33.66 8.75
N ALA A 153 18.93 32.73 7.96
CA ALA A 153 19.69 31.57 7.53
C ALA A 153 20.99 32.01 6.85
N SER A 154 22.11 31.50 7.35
CA SER A 154 23.41 31.77 6.72
C SER A 154 23.41 31.17 5.32
N ARG A 155 24.18 31.75 4.40
CA ARG A 155 24.38 31.19 3.04
C ARG A 155 24.81 29.72 3.12
N THR A 156 25.64 29.37 4.10
CA THR A 156 26.05 27.99 4.40
C THR A 156 24.88 27.06 4.73
N ALA A 157 23.90 27.52 5.50
CA ALA A 157 22.71 26.73 5.83
C ALA A 157 21.86 26.46 4.59
N ALA A 158 21.66 27.46 3.72
CA ALA A 158 20.94 27.29 2.47
C ALA A 158 21.65 26.30 1.54
N VAL A 159 22.98 26.41 1.41
CA VAL A 159 23.79 25.50 0.59
C VAL A 159 23.73 24.07 1.12
N LEU A 160 23.91 23.85 2.42
CA LEU A 160 23.90 22.48 2.98
C LEU A 160 22.51 21.84 2.91
N VAL A 161 21.44 22.61 3.07
CA VAL A 161 20.08 22.11 2.82
C VAL A 161 19.94 21.73 1.34
N ALA A 162 20.36 22.58 0.40
CA ALA A 162 20.30 22.27 -1.02
C ALA A 162 21.13 21.01 -1.39
N VAL A 163 22.33 20.87 -0.82
CA VAL A 163 23.21 19.71 -1.01
C VAL A 163 22.55 18.42 -0.50
N VAL A 164 21.87 18.44 0.64
CA VAL A 164 21.14 17.26 1.15
C VAL A 164 19.92 16.95 0.28
N LEU A 165 19.24 17.95 -0.28
CA LEU A 165 18.06 17.72 -1.12
C LEU A 165 18.38 17.21 -2.54
N LEU A 166 19.61 17.42 -3.03
CA LEU A 166 19.97 17.13 -4.40
C LEU A 166 19.83 15.63 -4.78
N PRO A 167 20.38 14.65 -4.04
CA PRO A 167 20.27 13.23 -4.43
C PRO A 167 18.83 12.71 -4.58
N PRO A 168 17.89 12.91 -3.62
CA PRO A 168 16.53 12.43 -3.79
C PRO A 168 15.75 13.18 -4.87
N ILE A 169 16.09 14.43 -5.20
CA ILE A 169 15.50 15.15 -6.34
C ILE A 169 15.96 14.52 -7.65
N LEU A 170 17.27 14.30 -7.81
CA LEU A 170 17.85 13.69 -9.01
C LEU A 170 17.41 12.24 -9.20
N LEU A 171 17.18 11.51 -8.10
CA LEU A 171 16.74 10.11 -8.11
C LEU A 171 15.22 9.95 -7.96
N GLY A 172 14.48 11.06 -7.97
CA GLY A 172 13.08 11.20 -7.57
C GLY A 172 12.04 10.42 -8.40
N THR A 173 12.48 9.61 -9.36
CA THR A 173 11.65 8.78 -10.24
C THR A 173 11.78 7.28 -9.97
N THR A 174 12.48 6.88 -8.91
CA THR A 174 12.59 5.45 -8.54
C THR A 174 11.20 4.83 -8.35
N SER A 175 10.93 3.77 -9.10
CA SER A 175 9.64 3.07 -9.03
C SER A 175 9.50 2.36 -7.68
N TYR A 176 8.26 2.19 -7.21
CA TYR A 176 7.96 1.37 -6.02
C TYR A 176 8.61 -0.02 -6.10
N PHE A 177 8.68 -0.59 -7.31
CA PHE A 177 9.31 -1.88 -7.56
C PHE A 177 10.82 -1.85 -7.25
N ALA A 178 11.54 -0.80 -7.67
CA ALA A 178 12.96 -0.66 -7.36
C ALA A 178 13.21 -0.56 -5.84
N VAL A 179 12.37 0.18 -5.12
CA VAL A 179 12.46 0.29 -3.65
C VAL A 179 12.21 -1.06 -2.99
N ARG A 180 11.11 -1.74 -3.33
CA ARG A 180 10.79 -3.09 -2.82
C ARG A 180 11.92 -4.08 -3.11
N ASP A 181 12.50 -4.03 -4.31
CA ASP A 181 13.52 -4.99 -4.73
C ASP A 181 14.84 -4.78 -4.00
N VAL A 182 15.19 -3.53 -3.67
CA VAL A 182 16.31 -3.21 -2.76
C VAL A 182 16.04 -3.73 -1.36
N MET A 183 14.79 -3.69 -0.88
CA MET A 183 14.45 -4.22 0.45
C MET A 183 14.76 -5.72 0.57
N LEU A 184 14.66 -6.48 -0.52
CA LEU A 184 14.99 -7.92 -0.53
C LEU A 184 16.49 -8.20 -0.38
N MET A 185 17.36 -7.21 -0.60
CA MET A 185 18.81 -7.36 -0.51
C MET A 185 19.33 -7.18 0.92
N ASN A 186 18.56 -6.50 1.78
CA ASN A 186 18.97 -6.15 3.13
C ASN A 186 18.09 -6.89 4.15
N PRO A 187 18.64 -7.67 5.08
CA PRO A 187 17.85 -8.47 6.02
C PRO A 187 16.82 -7.68 6.84
N LEU A 188 17.15 -6.45 7.24
CA LEU A 188 16.27 -5.57 8.01
C LEU A 188 15.13 -5.04 7.14
N LEU A 189 15.45 -4.57 5.93
CA LEU A 189 14.42 -4.11 4.99
C LEU A 189 13.54 -5.28 4.50
N ALA A 190 14.11 -6.47 4.35
CA ALA A 190 13.39 -7.68 4.01
C ALA A 190 12.44 -8.10 5.14
N ALA A 191 12.79 -7.85 6.41
CA ALA A 191 11.87 -8.03 7.54
C ALA A 191 10.70 -7.04 7.47
N LEU A 192 10.94 -5.77 7.12
CA LEU A 192 9.87 -4.79 6.92
C LEU A 192 8.96 -5.16 5.74
N ASN A 193 9.53 -5.68 4.66
CA ASN A 193 8.77 -6.18 3.51
C ASN A 193 7.91 -7.38 3.89
N ARG A 194 8.45 -8.34 4.65
CA ARG A 194 7.67 -9.47 5.21
C ARG A 194 6.54 -8.97 6.09
N PHE A 195 6.82 -8.01 6.98
CA PHE A 195 5.79 -7.40 7.82
C PHE A 195 4.62 -6.84 6.99
N TYR A 196 4.91 -6.18 5.87
CA TYR A 196 3.86 -5.67 4.97
C TYR A 196 2.95 -6.79 4.44
N TYR A 197 3.51 -7.88 3.92
CA TYR A 197 2.69 -8.97 3.36
C TYR A 197 1.98 -9.79 4.43
N ASP A 198 2.63 -9.99 5.58
CA ASP A 198 2.09 -10.82 6.65
C ASP A 198 1.01 -10.06 7.43
N HIS A 199 1.20 -8.78 7.73
CA HIS A 199 0.33 -8.08 8.67
C HIS A 199 -0.72 -7.16 8.04
N THR A 200 -0.70 -6.86 6.75
CA THR A 200 -1.62 -5.84 6.19
C THR A 200 -2.94 -6.37 5.65
N LEU A 201 -3.26 -7.66 5.81
CA LEU A 201 -4.47 -8.29 5.26
C LEU A 201 -5.75 -7.49 5.54
N LEU A 202 -6.05 -7.22 6.80
CA LEU A 202 -7.31 -6.56 7.17
C LEU A 202 -7.36 -5.12 6.69
N ALA A 203 -6.23 -4.42 6.75
CA ALA A 203 -6.14 -3.06 6.23
C ALA A 203 -6.29 -3.04 4.71
N ALA A 204 -5.70 -4.00 4.00
CA ALA A 204 -5.90 -4.18 2.57
C ALA A 204 -7.38 -4.45 2.26
N ASP A 205 -8.09 -5.25 3.06
CA ASP A 205 -9.53 -5.46 2.88
C ASP A 205 -10.34 -4.17 3.09
N VAL A 206 -10.03 -3.37 4.12
CA VAL A 206 -10.66 -2.06 4.39
C VAL A 206 -10.43 -1.09 3.22
N ILE A 207 -9.21 -1.06 2.69
CA ILE A 207 -8.74 -0.09 1.70
C ILE A 207 -8.99 -0.57 0.26
N LYS A 208 -9.31 -1.84 0.01
CA LYS A 208 -9.74 -2.27 -1.33
C LYS A 208 -11.15 -1.70 -1.60
N PRO A 209 -11.38 -1.01 -2.74
CA PRO A 209 -12.74 -0.69 -3.13
C PRO A 209 -13.50 -2.00 -3.35
N PRO A 210 -14.83 -2.05 -3.11
CA PRO A 210 -15.59 -3.31 -3.18
C PRO A 210 -15.40 -4.07 -4.49
N LEU A 211 -15.22 -3.35 -5.60
CA LEU A 211 -15.02 -3.90 -6.94
C LEU A 211 -13.62 -4.46 -7.21
N ALA A 212 -12.63 -4.14 -6.38
CA ALA A 212 -11.26 -4.66 -6.50
C ALA A 212 -11.00 -5.85 -5.56
N ARG A 213 -12.02 -6.29 -4.82
CA ARG A 213 -11.92 -7.49 -3.98
C ARG A 213 -12.04 -8.74 -4.84
N SER A 214 -11.29 -9.75 -4.46
CA SER A 214 -11.17 -11.00 -5.21
C SER A 214 -12.36 -11.94 -4.95
N GLN A 215 -12.91 -11.95 -3.74
CA GLN A 215 -14.04 -12.82 -3.34
C GLN A 215 -15.20 -12.04 -2.70
N PRO A 216 -15.90 -11.17 -3.44
CA PRO A 216 -17.04 -10.45 -2.88
C PRO A 216 -18.26 -11.39 -2.69
N VAL A 217 -18.95 -11.27 -1.56
CA VAL A 217 -20.27 -11.87 -1.34
C VAL A 217 -21.35 -10.81 -1.58
N ILE A 218 -22.23 -11.09 -2.53
CA ILE A 218 -23.27 -10.17 -3.00
C ILE A 218 -24.63 -10.75 -2.64
N ALA A 219 -25.45 -10.01 -1.90
CA ALA A 219 -26.86 -10.30 -1.73
C ALA A 219 -27.68 -9.40 -2.68
N ALA A 220 -28.57 -10.01 -3.45
CA ALA A 220 -29.40 -9.32 -4.42
C ALA A 220 -30.84 -9.85 -4.39
N TYR A 221 -31.79 -9.07 -4.91
CA TYR A 221 -33.18 -9.49 -5.04
C TYR A 221 -33.32 -10.67 -6.02
N ASP A 222 -34.12 -11.67 -5.68
CA ASP A 222 -34.55 -12.70 -6.63
C ASP A 222 -35.75 -12.17 -7.44
N ASP A 223 -35.48 -11.72 -8.66
CA ASP A 223 -36.49 -11.20 -9.62
C ASP A 223 -36.71 -12.14 -10.81
N GLY A 224 -36.15 -13.36 -10.76
CA GLY A 224 -36.21 -14.31 -11.85
C GLY A 224 -35.30 -13.99 -13.04
N ALA A 225 -34.53 -12.90 -13.02
CA ALA A 225 -33.59 -12.57 -14.09
C ALA A 225 -32.45 -13.59 -14.19
N ARG A 226 -31.98 -13.82 -15.43
CA ARG A 226 -30.83 -14.70 -15.69
C ARG A 226 -29.53 -13.95 -15.45
N ILE A 227 -28.85 -14.26 -14.36
CA ILE A 227 -27.58 -13.62 -14.02
C ILE A 227 -26.43 -14.15 -14.88
N ASP A 228 -25.67 -13.24 -15.50
CA ASP A 228 -24.44 -13.59 -16.23
C ASP A 228 -23.44 -14.25 -15.26
N ARG A 229 -22.99 -15.47 -15.60
CA ARG A 229 -22.03 -16.25 -14.81
C ARG A 229 -20.60 -15.71 -14.89
N ARG A 230 -20.36 -14.66 -15.68
CA ARG A 230 -19.04 -14.02 -15.84
C ARG A 230 -18.66 -13.08 -14.70
N ILE A 231 -19.44 -12.99 -13.63
CA ILE A 231 -19.07 -12.16 -12.48
C ILE A 231 -17.78 -12.73 -11.87
N PRO A 232 -16.68 -11.97 -11.80
CA PRO A 232 -15.43 -12.52 -11.33
C PRO A 232 -15.51 -12.86 -9.84
N GLY A 233 -15.25 -14.12 -9.51
CA GLY A 233 -14.82 -14.54 -8.19
C GLY A 233 -15.86 -14.44 -7.07
N SER A 234 -17.14 -14.28 -7.37
CA SER A 234 -18.16 -13.90 -6.39
C SER A 234 -19.13 -15.02 -6.03
N LEU A 235 -19.61 -14.99 -4.79
CA LEU A 235 -20.85 -15.67 -4.38
C LEU A 235 -22.01 -14.66 -4.48
N VAL A 236 -23.02 -15.01 -5.28
CA VAL A 236 -24.25 -14.22 -5.42
C VAL A 236 -25.39 -14.97 -4.75
N LEU A 237 -25.96 -14.36 -3.72
CA LEU A 237 -27.10 -14.85 -2.96
C LEU A 237 -28.35 -14.08 -3.41
N LEU A 238 -29.29 -14.77 -4.04
CA LEU A 238 -30.58 -14.22 -4.45
C LEU A 238 -31.59 -14.49 -3.36
N THR A 239 -32.23 -13.44 -2.86
CA THR A 239 -33.19 -13.52 -1.75
C THR A 239 -34.21 -12.39 -1.89
N PRO A 240 -35.46 -12.56 -1.44
CA PRO A 240 -36.42 -11.47 -1.38
C PRO A 240 -36.04 -10.39 -0.33
N GLN A 241 -35.11 -10.66 0.59
CA GLN A 241 -34.70 -9.73 1.66
C GLN A 241 -33.16 -9.63 1.74
N PRO A 242 -32.49 -9.04 0.74
CA PRO A 242 -31.02 -8.96 0.69
C PRO A 242 -30.42 -8.18 1.87
N GLU A 243 -31.16 -7.26 2.46
CA GLU A 243 -30.80 -6.50 3.66
C GLU A 243 -30.57 -7.38 4.91
N GLN A 244 -31.22 -8.55 4.99
CA GLN A 244 -31.12 -9.46 6.13
C GLN A 244 -29.92 -10.40 6.05
N VAL A 245 -29.23 -10.46 4.91
CA VAL A 245 -28.01 -11.26 4.76
C VAL A 245 -26.85 -10.52 5.45
N GLY A 246 -26.75 -10.70 6.76
CA GLY A 246 -25.86 -9.94 7.65
C GLY A 246 -24.39 -9.96 7.22
N ALA A 247 -23.89 -11.10 6.73
CA ALA A 247 -22.52 -11.25 6.29
C ALA A 247 -22.26 -10.76 4.85
N ALA A 248 -23.29 -10.54 4.01
CA ALA A 248 -23.09 -9.99 2.68
C ALA A 248 -22.78 -8.49 2.76
N ARG A 249 -21.61 -8.11 2.25
CA ARG A 249 -21.12 -6.73 2.29
C ARG A 249 -21.68 -5.88 1.16
N ILE A 250 -21.95 -6.49 -0.01
CA ILE A 250 -22.66 -5.82 -1.10
C ILE A 250 -24.11 -6.28 -1.06
N ARG A 251 -25.01 -5.36 -0.77
CA ARG A 251 -26.46 -5.58 -0.81
C ARG A 251 -27.01 -4.70 -1.90
N LEU A 252 -27.62 -5.29 -2.92
CA LEU A 252 -28.18 -4.58 -4.07
C LEU A 252 -29.69 -4.45 -3.88
N SER A 253 -30.21 -3.23 -4.04
CA SER A 253 -31.65 -2.95 -3.93
C SER A 253 -32.22 -2.44 -5.26
N ARG A 254 -33.53 -2.61 -5.47
CA ARG A 254 -34.22 -2.25 -6.71
C ARG A 254 -34.16 -0.76 -7.08
N GLU A 255 -33.87 0.12 -6.12
CA GLU A 255 -34.17 1.57 -6.24
C GLU A 255 -32.98 2.51 -6.55
N PHE A 256 -31.90 2.09 -7.22
CA PHE A 256 -30.80 3.06 -7.44
C PHE A 256 -30.07 2.94 -8.79
N GLN A 257 -30.40 3.85 -9.72
CA GLN A 257 -29.60 4.18 -10.91
C GLN A 257 -29.10 5.64 -10.83
N PRO A 258 -27.86 5.91 -10.36
CA PRO A 258 -27.25 7.21 -10.53
C PRO A 258 -26.62 7.30 -11.93
N ALA A 259 -26.83 8.42 -12.61
CA ALA A 259 -26.23 8.70 -13.91
C ALA A 259 -24.68 8.63 -13.84
N GLY A 260 -24.06 7.89 -14.76
CA GLY A 260 -22.61 7.94 -15.00
C GLY A 260 -21.72 6.89 -14.32
N GLN A 261 -22.24 5.78 -13.79
CA GLN A 261 -21.42 4.73 -13.16
C GLN A 261 -21.38 3.41 -13.94
N LYS A 262 -20.30 2.62 -13.72
CA LYS A 262 -20.09 1.31 -14.33
C LYS A 262 -21.24 0.37 -13.97
N ARG A 263 -22.03 0.01 -14.97
CA ARG A 263 -23.07 -1.02 -14.90
C ARG A 263 -22.40 -2.37 -14.72
N PHE A 264 -22.82 -3.13 -13.72
CA PHE A 264 -22.54 -4.57 -13.69
C PHE A 264 -23.66 -5.22 -14.48
N ASP A 265 -23.35 -5.73 -15.66
CA ASP A 265 -24.30 -6.50 -16.45
C ASP A 265 -24.43 -7.88 -15.80
N LEU A 266 -25.37 -7.97 -14.87
CA LEU A 266 -25.78 -9.21 -14.22
C LEU A 266 -26.89 -9.87 -15.03
N GLY A 267 -26.81 -9.85 -16.36
CA GLY A 267 -27.78 -10.43 -17.28
C GLY A 267 -29.20 -9.87 -17.09
N GLY A 268 -29.53 -8.84 -17.87
CA GLY A 268 -30.90 -8.29 -17.95
C GLY A 268 -31.31 -7.38 -16.79
N ALA A 269 -30.73 -7.51 -15.59
CA ALA A 269 -30.87 -6.55 -14.50
C ALA A 269 -29.63 -5.64 -14.44
N VAL A 270 -29.74 -4.41 -14.95
CA VAL A 270 -28.69 -3.39 -14.81
C VAL A 270 -28.69 -2.91 -13.35
N MET A 271 -27.89 -3.56 -12.50
CA MET A 271 -27.65 -3.08 -11.13
C MET A 271 -26.38 -2.23 -11.10
N ALA A 272 -26.53 -0.95 -10.77
CA ALA A 272 -25.41 -0.03 -10.66
C ALA A 272 -24.81 -0.11 -9.24
N PHE A 273 -23.54 -0.50 -9.12
CA PHE A 273 -22.79 -0.23 -7.89
C PHE A 273 -22.55 1.27 -7.82
N SER A 274 -23.20 1.97 -6.91
CA SER A 274 -22.94 3.39 -6.71
C SER A 274 -21.67 3.63 -5.90
N ALA A 275 -20.84 4.58 -6.30
CA ALA A 275 -19.78 5.19 -5.50
C ALA A 275 -20.31 5.78 -4.18
N SER A 276 -21.61 6.06 -4.08
CA SER A 276 -22.28 6.40 -2.82
C SER A 276 -22.43 5.22 -1.86
N ARG A 277 -22.16 3.97 -2.26
CA ARG A 277 -22.15 2.79 -1.37
C ARG A 277 -20.73 2.35 -0.98
N ASP A 278 -19.72 3.09 -1.40
CA ASP A 278 -18.35 2.89 -0.95
C ASP A 278 -18.13 3.56 0.42
N SER A 279 -18.30 2.78 1.49
CA SER A 279 -18.19 3.24 2.88
C SER A 279 -16.86 3.90 3.23
N ASN A 280 -15.78 3.53 2.51
CA ASN A 280 -14.40 3.89 2.86
C ASN A 280 -13.71 4.69 1.74
N ARG A 281 -14.47 5.32 0.83
CA ARG A 281 -13.92 6.13 -0.27
C ARG A 281 -13.01 7.26 0.24
N TRP A 282 -13.48 8.03 1.21
CA TRP A 282 -12.73 9.16 1.78
C TRP A 282 -11.50 8.70 2.54
N LEU A 283 -11.63 7.67 3.38
CA LEU A 283 -10.52 7.01 4.05
C LEU A 283 -9.43 6.56 3.07
N ARG A 284 -9.82 5.92 1.95
CA ARG A 284 -8.90 5.49 0.90
C ARG A 284 -8.19 6.66 0.22
N GLN A 285 -8.87 7.78 -0.01
CA GLN A 285 -8.24 9.01 -0.51
C GLN A 285 -7.25 9.57 0.51
N GLY A 286 -7.61 9.61 1.80
CA GLY A 286 -6.73 10.03 2.89
C GLY A 286 -5.46 9.18 2.98
N ILE A 287 -5.58 7.86 2.87
CA ILE A 287 -4.42 6.95 2.85
C ILE A 287 -3.56 7.18 1.62
N GLY A 288 -4.17 7.39 0.44
CA GLY A 288 -3.44 7.76 -0.77
C GLY A 288 -2.64 9.06 -0.60
N MET A 289 -3.25 10.09 -0.01
CA MET A 289 -2.57 11.34 0.36
C MET A 289 -1.50 11.11 1.42
N GLY A 290 -1.71 10.20 2.37
CA GLY A 290 -0.72 9.83 3.39
C GLY A 290 0.52 9.17 2.82
N LEU A 291 0.36 8.31 1.82
CA LEU A 291 1.51 7.75 1.10
C LEU A 291 2.30 8.83 0.36
N LEU A 292 1.64 9.86 -0.15
CA LEU A 292 2.31 11.03 -0.73
C LEU A 292 2.97 11.90 0.35
N SER A 293 2.34 12.06 1.52
CA SER A 293 2.85 12.89 2.62
C SER A 293 4.12 12.32 3.25
N LEU A 294 4.35 11.00 3.15
CA LEU A 294 5.64 10.41 3.52
C LEU A 294 6.82 11.10 2.81
N LYS A 295 6.66 11.51 1.54
CA LYS A 295 7.68 12.28 0.82
C LYS A 295 7.92 13.65 1.46
N LEU A 296 6.86 14.31 1.94
CA LEU A 296 6.96 15.60 2.63
C LEU A 296 7.60 15.46 4.01
N VAL A 297 7.35 14.36 4.73
CA VAL A 297 8.06 14.05 5.98
C VAL A 297 9.55 13.82 5.70
N MET A 298 9.90 13.05 4.66
CA MET A 298 11.29 12.87 4.24
C MET A 298 11.95 14.19 3.84
N LEU A 299 11.23 15.08 3.16
CA LEU A 299 11.69 16.43 2.84
C LEU A 299 11.96 17.25 4.11
N GLY A 300 11.05 17.21 5.09
CA GLY A 300 11.23 17.87 6.39
C GLY A 300 12.45 17.34 7.15
N LEU A 301 12.68 16.03 7.14
CA LEU A 301 13.87 15.40 7.73
C LEU A 301 15.16 15.79 7.01
N ALA A 302 15.12 15.89 5.68
CA ALA A 302 16.27 16.33 4.88
C ALA A 302 16.63 17.80 5.18
N VAL A 303 15.63 18.67 5.30
CA VAL A 303 15.83 20.07 5.74
C VAL A 303 16.40 20.09 7.17
N TRP A 304 15.86 19.29 8.08
CA TRP A 304 16.38 19.18 9.45
C TRP A 304 17.85 18.74 9.47
N LEU A 305 18.21 17.74 8.66
CA LEU A 305 19.58 17.25 8.52
C LEU A 305 20.51 18.33 7.96
N GLY A 306 20.12 19.03 6.90
CA GLY A 306 20.89 20.13 6.31
C GLY A 306 21.13 21.27 7.31
N LEU A 307 20.12 21.63 8.10
CA LEU A 307 20.27 22.60 9.19
C LEU A 307 21.18 22.08 10.32
N GLY A 308 21.17 20.79 10.60
CA GLY A 308 22.07 20.13 11.56
C GLY A 308 23.53 20.18 11.10
N LEU A 309 23.78 19.76 9.85
CA LEU A 309 25.10 19.83 9.21
C LEU A 309 25.62 21.26 9.15
N SER A 310 24.76 22.26 8.92
CA SER A 310 25.19 23.66 8.97
C SER A 310 25.70 24.11 10.34
N ARG A 311 25.21 23.53 11.44
CA ARG A 311 25.77 23.80 12.77
C ARG A 311 27.12 23.12 12.92
N LEU A 312 27.19 21.87 12.49
CA LEU A 312 28.43 21.10 12.54
C LEU A 312 29.52 21.73 11.68
N TRP A 313 29.18 22.32 10.53
CA TRP A 313 30.14 23.05 9.69
C TRP A 313 30.86 24.18 10.43
N SER A 314 30.15 24.86 11.34
CA SER A 314 30.73 25.95 12.13
C SER A 314 31.66 25.47 13.26
N SER A 315 31.49 24.24 13.75
CA SER A 315 32.29 23.68 14.84
C SER A 315 33.38 22.70 14.36
N ASN A 316 33.05 21.82 13.41
CA ASN A 316 33.94 20.79 12.87
C ASN A 316 33.61 20.48 11.39
N ARG A 317 34.35 21.13 10.47
CA ARG A 317 34.16 20.98 9.02
C ARG A 317 34.47 19.58 8.50
N ALA A 318 35.51 18.93 9.05
CA ALA A 318 35.92 17.60 8.61
C ALA A 318 34.79 16.58 8.84
N THR A 319 34.21 16.57 10.04
CA THR A 319 33.08 15.69 10.35
C THR A 319 31.86 16.02 9.49
N CYS A 320 31.59 17.29 9.21
CA CYS A 320 30.50 17.67 8.29
C CYS A 320 30.70 17.08 6.89
N ILE A 321 31.90 17.21 6.32
CA ILE A 321 32.23 16.68 4.99
C ILE A 321 32.07 15.16 4.97
N VAL A 322 32.62 14.46 5.96
CA VAL A 322 32.50 13.00 6.06
C VAL A 322 31.03 12.57 6.12
N LEU A 323 30.21 13.21 6.95
CA LEU A 323 28.78 12.89 7.04
C LEU A 323 28.02 13.19 5.74
N THR A 324 28.36 14.27 5.04
CA THR A 324 27.78 14.56 3.72
C THR A 324 28.19 13.53 2.67
N LEU A 325 29.45 13.10 2.63
CA LEU A 325 29.89 12.04 1.73
C LEU A 325 29.23 10.69 2.04
N CYS A 326 29.13 10.33 3.32
CA CYS A 326 28.38 9.15 3.75
C CYS A 326 26.92 9.21 3.32
N TYR A 327 26.27 10.38 3.42
CA TYR A 327 24.91 10.59 2.93
C TYR A 327 24.80 10.35 1.42
N TYR A 328 25.72 10.89 0.60
CA TYR A 328 25.72 10.68 -0.85
C TYR A 328 26.01 9.23 -1.25
N ALA A 329 26.88 8.53 -0.52
CA ALA A 329 27.19 7.13 -0.77
C ALA A 329 25.95 6.22 -0.67
N LEU A 330 24.93 6.61 0.14
CA LEU A 330 23.65 5.89 0.21
C LEU A 330 22.86 5.89 -1.11
N PHE A 331 23.07 6.90 -1.95
CA PHE A 331 22.33 7.11 -3.20
C PHE A 331 23.07 6.61 -4.44
N TRP A 332 24.38 6.39 -4.32
CA TRP A 332 25.25 5.98 -5.44
C TRP A 332 24.79 4.70 -6.16
N PRO A 333 24.38 3.61 -5.47
CA PRO A 333 23.96 2.38 -6.16
C PRO A 333 22.73 2.57 -7.05
N ILE A 334 21.80 3.45 -6.64
CA ILE A 334 20.58 3.74 -7.38
C ILE A 334 20.90 4.51 -8.66
N ALA A 335 21.77 5.53 -8.57
CA ALA A 335 22.23 6.32 -9.70
C ALA A 335 22.93 5.44 -10.76
N GLN A 336 23.83 4.55 -10.32
CA GLN A 336 24.54 3.63 -11.22
C GLN A 336 23.60 2.67 -11.94
N ALA A 337 22.62 2.09 -11.23
CA ALA A 337 21.66 1.16 -11.84
C ALA A 337 20.80 1.84 -12.92
N GLY A 338 20.39 3.10 -12.69
CA GLY A 338 19.61 3.87 -13.67
C GLY A 338 20.38 4.15 -14.96
N LEU A 339 21.64 4.59 -14.84
CA LEU A 339 22.51 4.83 -15.99
C LEU A 339 22.75 3.55 -16.80
N GLN A 340 23.08 2.45 -16.11
CA GLN A 340 23.34 1.16 -16.77
C GLN A 340 22.09 0.63 -17.49
N GLY A 341 20.90 0.74 -16.89
CA GLY A 341 19.66 0.32 -17.53
C GLY A 341 19.34 1.12 -18.81
N ALA A 342 19.68 2.40 -18.87
CA ALA A 342 19.52 3.21 -20.08
C ALA A 342 20.48 2.75 -21.20
N LEU A 343 21.72 2.41 -20.86
CA LEU A 343 22.73 1.95 -21.81
C LEU A 343 22.40 0.59 -22.45
N LEU A 344 21.76 -0.32 -21.72
CA LEU A 344 21.43 -1.66 -22.24
C LEU A 344 20.39 -1.67 -23.36
N ARG A 345 19.52 -0.66 -23.43
CA ARG A 345 18.45 -0.59 -24.45
C ARG A 345 18.99 -0.54 -25.88
N PHE A 346 20.20 -0.02 -26.05
CA PHE A 346 20.82 0.18 -27.36
C PHE A 346 21.95 -0.82 -27.63
N ASN A 347 22.22 -1.76 -26.71
CA ASN A 347 23.37 -2.66 -26.77
C ASN A 347 22.95 -4.12 -26.47
N PRO A 348 22.46 -4.88 -27.47
CA PRO A 348 21.95 -6.24 -27.26
C PRO A 348 23.03 -7.22 -26.79
N GLU A 349 24.28 -7.07 -27.26
CA GLU A 349 25.40 -7.90 -26.81
C GLU A 349 25.69 -7.68 -25.32
N LEU A 350 25.68 -6.42 -24.88
CA LEU A 350 25.86 -6.07 -23.47
C LEU A 350 24.70 -6.59 -22.62
N LEU A 351 23.47 -6.58 -23.14
CA LEU A 351 22.30 -7.14 -22.48
C LEU A 351 22.43 -8.65 -22.26
N ALA A 352 22.88 -9.40 -23.28
CA ALA A 352 23.14 -10.83 -23.18
C ALA A 352 24.27 -11.14 -22.17
N ALA A 353 25.33 -10.34 -22.18
CA ALA A 353 26.42 -10.43 -21.20
C ALA A 353 25.92 -10.15 -19.77
N TYR A 354 25.05 -9.16 -19.59
CA TYR A 354 24.46 -8.85 -18.28
C TYR A 354 23.55 -9.97 -17.79
N ALA A 355 22.74 -10.57 -18.67
CA ALA A 355 21.85 -11.67 -18.34
C ALA A 355 22.60 -12.94 -17.89
N SER A 356 23.81 -13.16 -18.40
CA SER A 356 24.67 -14.30 -18.06
C SER A 356 25.75 -13.98 -17.01
N SER A 357 25.81 -12.75 -16.51
CA SER A 357 26.84 -12.31 -15.59
C SER A 357 26.76 -12.95 -14.20
N ASN A 358 27.91 -13.11 -13.54
CA ASN A 358 27.98 -13.47 -12.12
C ASN A 358 27.41 -12.38 -11.20
N SER A 359 27.40 -11.11 -11.62
CA SER A 359 26.85 -10.00 -10.85
C SER A 359 25.33 -10.04 -10.81
N GLU A 360 24.75 -10.15 -9.62
CA GLU A 360 23.30 -10.09 -9.43
C GLU A 360 22.70 -8.80 -9.96
N THR A 361 23.35 -7.65 -9.71
CA THR A 361 22.88 -6.35 -10.17
C THR A 361 22.77 -6.31 -11.69
N GLN A 362 23.75 -6.87 -12.42
CA GLN A 362 23.71 -6.92 -13.88
C GLN A 362 22.56 -7.80 -14.38
N ARG A 363 22.38 -9.00 -13.80
CA ARG A 363 21.26 -9.89 -14.14
C ARG A 363 19.90 -9.26 -13.84
N TYR A 364 19.78 -8.50 -12.73
CA TYR A 364 18.56 -7.76 -12.41
C TYR A 364 18.24 -6.68 -13.44
N ILE A 365 19.23 -5.88 -13.84
CA ILE A 365 19.04 -4.83 -14.85
C ILE A 365 18.65 -5.48 -16.19
N ALA A 366 19.27 -6.61 -16.56
CA ALA A 366 18.90 -7.37 -17.75
C ALA A 366 17.47 -7.91 -17.68
N ALA A 367 17.04 -8.51 -16.55
CA ALA A 367 15.69 -9.03 -16.35
C ALA A 367 14.61 -7.95 -16.50
N ALA A 368 14.93 -6.70 -16.14
CA ALA A 368 14.03 -5.56 -16.28
C ALA A 368 13.95 -5.01 -17.72
N SER A 369 14.83 -5.43 -18.63
CA SER A 369 14.88 -4.95 -20.00
C SER A 369 13.76 -5.54 -20.84
N ALA A 370 13.03 -4.68 -21.56
CA ALA A 370 12.02 -5.12 -22.51
C ALA A 370 12.64 -5.85 -23.72
N GLU A 371 13.90 -5.58 -24.03
CA GLU A 371 14.62 -6.15 -25.20
C GLU A 371 15.23 -7.54 -24.89
N LEU A 372 15.05 -8.08 -23.68
CA LEU A 372 15.61 -9.38 -23.33
C LEU A 372 14.92 -10.50 -24.11
N ASP A 373 15.71 -11.41 -24.67
CA ASP A 373 15.21 -12.57 -25.40
C ASP A 373 14.54 -13.59 -24.46
N ALA A 374 13.63 -14.41 -25.00
CA ALA A 374 12.85 -15.37 -24.23
C ALA A 374 13.72 -16.45 -23.55
N THR A 375 14.84 -16.85 -24.18
CA THR A 375 15.73 -17.89 -23.63
C THR A 375 16.48 -17.38 -22.40
N SER A 376 17.03 -16.17 -22.49
CA SER A 376 17.65 -15.51 -21.35
C SER A 376 16.61 -15.22 -20.27
N LEU A 377 15.39 -14.82 -20.64
CA LEU A 377 14.32 -14.54 -19.68
C LEU A 377 13.89 -15.82 -18.92
N ASP A 378 13.73 -16.95 -19.61
CA ASP A 378 13.46 -18.26 -18.99
C ASP A 378 14.53 -18.63 -17.95
N ARG A 379 15.80 -18.42 -18.28
CA ARG A 379 16.92 -18.62 -17.35
C ARG A 379 16.79 -17.72 -16.12
N LEU A 380 16.47 -16.43 -16.30
CA LEU A 380 16.36 -15.46 -15.22
C LEU A 380 15.13 -15.68 -14.32
N ILE A 381 14.05 -16.32 -14.81
CA ILE A 381 12.94 -16.78 -13.95
C ILE A 381 13.42 -17.81 -12.93
N ARG A 382 14.49 -18.54 -13.22
CA ARG A 382 15.09 -19.58 -12.37
C ARG A 382 16.39 -19.11 -11.68
N ASP A 383 16.65 -17.80 -11.68
CA ASP A 383 17.87 -17.22 -11.11
C ASP A 383 18.03 -17.54 -9.62
N ARG A 384 19.27 -17.62 -9.14
CA ARG A 384 19.56 -17.75 -7.71
C ARG A 384 19.00 -16.61 -6.86
N SER A 385 18.95 -15.38 -7.40
CA SER A 385 18.42 -14.22 -6.70
C SER A 385 16.90 -14.12 -6.86
N PRO A 386 16.14 -14.01 -5.74
CA PRO A 386 14.69 -13.84 -5.80
C PRO A 386 14.27 -12.52 -6.42
N ARG A 387 15.11 -11.48 -6.30
CA ARG A 387 14.87 -10.20 -6.95
C ARG A 387 14.90 -10.34 -8.46
N VAL A 388 15.87 -11.08 -9.00
CA VAL A 388 15.97 -11.35 -10.44
C VAL A 388 14.79 -12.19 -10.93
N ARG A 389 14.45 -13.28 -10.22
CA ARG A 389 13.29 -14.13 -10.56
C ARG A 389 11.98 -13.35 -10.62
N LEU A 390 11.74 -12.51 -9.61
CA LEU A 390 10.56 -11.67 -9.54
C LEU A 390 10.47 -10.74 -10.75
N THR A 391 11.55 -10.01 -11.05
CA THR A 391 11.60 -9.08 -12.19
C THR A 391 11.38 -9.81 -13.51
N ALA A 392 11.98 -10.98 -13.68
CA ALA A 392 11.79 -11.82 -14.86
C ALA A 392 10.32 -12.27 -15.03
N LEU A 393 9.64 -12.69 -13.96
CA LEU A 393 8.20 -13.03 -14.02
C LEU A 393 7.31 -11.84 -14.37
N VAL A 394 7.65 -10.64 -13.87
CA VAL A 394 6.94 -9.42 -14.25
C VAL A 394 7.10 -9.16 -15.75
N ASN A 395 8.33 -9.28 -16.28
CA ASN A 395 8.61 -9.11 -17.69
C ASN A 395 7.83 -10.15 -18.54
N ALA A 396 7.88 -11.44 -18.16
CA ALA A 396 7.13 -12.51 -18.82
C ALA A 396 5.62 -12.22 -18.90
N GLY A 397 5.00 -11.82 -17.79
CA GLY A 397 3.57 -11.49 -17.75
C GLY A 397 3.19 -10.18 -18.45
N GLN A 398 4.13 -9.23 -18.60
CA GLN A 398 3.93 -8.03 -19.40
C GLN A 398 3.90 -8.36 -20.89
N ARG A 399 4.85 -9.17 -21.35
CA ARG A 399 4.98 -9.63 -22.74
C ARG A 399 3.92 -10.64 -23.16
N ARG A 400 3.31 -11.32 -22.18
CA ARG A 400 2.34 -12.43 -22.40
C ARG A 400 2.93 -13.55 -23.26
N ASP A 401 4.20 -13.85 -23.06
CA ASP A 401 4.92 -14.87 -23.81
C ASP A 401 4.57 -16.27 -23.30
N SER A 402 3.74 -17.00 -24.05
CA SER A 402 3.28 -18.35 -23.67
C SER A 402 4.40 -19.39 -23.62
N SER A 403 5.54 -19.15 -24.28
CA SER A 403 6.70 -20.06 -24.21
C SER A 403 7.28 -20.16 -22.79
N LEU A 404 7.04 -19.14 -21.95
CA LEU A 404 7.52 -19.06 -20.57
C LEU A 404 6.55 -19.68 -19.55
N LEU A 405 5.44 -20.26 -20.02
CA LEU A 405 4.44 -20.92 -19.18
C LEU A 405 5.05 -21.98 -18.24
N PRO A 406 5.91 -22.92 -18.69
CA PRO A 406 6.51 -23.91 -17.80
C PRO A 406 7.33 -23.28 -16.66
N ALA A 407 8.10 -22.23 -16.96
CA ALA A 407 8.89 -21.52 -15.96
C ALA A 407 8.01 -20.76 -14.95
N CYS A 408 6.95 -20.10 -15.44
CA CYS A 408 5.97 -19.43 -14.59
C CYS A 408 5.25 -20.43 -13.66
N LEU A 409 4.92 -21.63 -14.16
CA LEU A 409 4.34 -22.70 -13.34
C LEU A 409 5.31 -23.18 -12.26
N GLY A 410 6.59 -23.39 -12.61
CA GLY A 410 7.63 -23.76 -11.64
C GLY A 410 7.77 -22.73 -10.51
N ALA A 411 7.67 -21.43 -10.84
CA ALA A 411 7.77 -20.35 -9.86
C ALA A 411 6.60 -20.27 -8.85
N LEU A 412 5.51 -21.03 -9.03
CA LEU A 412 4.47 -21.18 -8.01
C LEU A 412 4.95 -21.87 -6.72
N ASN A 413 6.08 -22.58 -6.78
CA ASN A 413 6.69 -23.27 -5.65
C ASN A 413 7.90 -22.53 -5.08
N ASP A 414 8.10 -21.26 -5.46
CA ASP A 414 9.24 -20.48 -4.97
C ASP A 414 9.19 -20.27 -3.45
N PRO A 415 10.33 -20.38 -2.74
CA PRO A 415 10.37 -20.10 -1.31
C PRO A 415 9.96 -18.67 -0.95
N GLN A 416 10.14 -17.71 -1.87
CA GLN A 416 9.80 -16.31 -1.66
C GLN A 416 8.36 -16.01 -2.07
N ILE A 417 7.57 -15.55 -1.10
CA ILE A 417 6.18 -15.09 -1.25
C ILE A 417 5.98 -14.15 -2.45
N ASN A 418 6.92 -13.23 -2.68
CA ASN A 418 6.81 -12.24 -3.75
C ASN A 418 6.97 -12.86 -5.14
N VAL A 419 7.83 -13.87 -5.26
CA VAL A 419 8.03 -14.61 -6.50
C VAL A 419 6.78 -15.44 -6.80
N ARG A 420 6.24 -16.19 -5.83
CA ARG A 420 4.97 -16.93 -5.99
C ARG A 420 3.81 -16.03 -6.40
N THR A 421 3.69 -14.87 -5.75
CA THR A 421 2.69 -13.85 -6.10
C THR A 421 2.82 -13.40 -7.55
N LYS A 422 4.05 -13.10 -8.02
CA LYS A 422 4.27 -12.68 -9.40
C LYS A 422 4.14 -13.81 -10.41
N ALA A 423 4.38 -15.06 -10.01
CA ALA A 423 4.05 -16.23 -10.79
C ALA A 423 2.54 -16.33 -11.03
N CYS A 424 1.71 -16.23 -9.99
CA CYS A 424 0.24 -16.17 -10.14
C CYS A 424 -0.18 -15.02 -11.07
N TRP A 425 0.37 -13.81 -10.87
CA TRP A 425 0.06 -12.67 -11.73
C TRP A 425 0.44 -12.92 -13.19
N ALA A 426 1.65 -13.44 -13.46
CA ALA A 426 2.13 -13.75 -14.80
C ALA A 426 1.25 -14.81 -15.48
N LEU A 427 0.91 -15.90 -14.79
CA LEU A 427 0.01 -16.94 -15.31
C LEU A 427 -1.38 -16.38 -15.66
N GLY A 428 -1.94 -15.51 -14.82
CA GLY A 428 -3.20 -14.83 -15.12
C GLY A 428 -3.12 -13.86 -16.32
N ARG A 429 -1.92 -13.37 -16.67
CA ARG A 429 -1.66 -12.54 -17.85
C ARG A 429 -1.46 -13.36 -19.12
N LEU A 430 -0.83 -14.54 -18.99
CA LEU A 430 -0.71 -15.53 -20.06
C LEU A 430 -2.07 -16.12 -20.44
N ALA A 431 -3.00 -16.20 -19.47
CA ALA A 431 -4.37 -16.65 -19.66
C ALA A 431 -4.50 -18.10 -20.18
N ASP A 432 -3.48 -18.92 -19.97
CA ASP A 432 -3.46 -20.33 -20.38
C ASP A 432 -4.24 -21.22 -19.40
N ARG A 433 -5.11 -22.09 -19.92
CA ARG A 433 -5.97 -22.98 -19.12
C ARG A 433 -5.21 -24.07 -18.37
N SER A 434 -4.01 -24.44 -18.82
CA SER A 434 -3.15 -25.39 -18.10
C SER A 434 -2.76 -24.90 -16.70
N ALA A 435 -2.81 -23.58 -16.46
CA ALA A 435 -2.52 -23.00 -15.14
C ALA A 435 -3.67 -23.17 -14.13
N LEU A 436 -4.88 -23.57 -14.54
CA LEU A 436 -6.04 -23.66 -13.66
C LEU A 436 -5.84 -24.59 -12.46
N GLY A 437 -5.34 -25.82 -12.70
CA GLY A 437 -5.07 -26.79 -11.64
C GLY A 437 -4.01 -26.30 -10.64
N PRO A 438 -2.82 -25.89 -11.10
CA PRO A 438 -1.78 -25.32 -10.24
C PRO A 438 -2.24 -24.08 -9.44
N LEU A 439 -3.01 -23.18 -10.05
CA LEU A 439 -3.57 -22.02 -9.35
C LEU A 439 -4.58 -22.44 -8.29
N TYR A 440 -5.45 -23.41 -8.58
CA TYR A 440 -6.40 -23.96 -7.59
C TYR A 440 -5.67 -24.54 -6.38
N ALA A 441 -4.58 -25.31 -6.61
CA ALA A 441 -3.75 -25.83 -5.54
C ALA A 441 -3.16 -24.71 -4.66
N ARG A 442 -2.70 -23.59 -5.24
CA ARG A 442 -2.22 -22.44 -4.46
C ARG A 442 -3.31 -21.78 -3.64
N ILE A 443 -4.52 -21.63 -4.18
CA ILE A 443 -5.66 -21.09 -3.42
C ILE A 443 -5.95 -21.97 -2.19
N MET A 444 -5.79 -23.29 -2.27
CA MET A 444 -6.08 -24.21 -1.15
C MET A 444 -4.97 -24.31 -0.11
N SER A 445 -3.70 -24.18 -0.52
CA SER A 445 -2.56 -24.67 0.27
C SER A 445 -1.43 -23.66 0.49
N ASP A 446 -1.44 -22.49 -0.13
CA ASP A 446 -0.37 -21.51 0.14
C ASP A 446 -0.54 -20.88 1.51
N ASP A 447 0.52 -20.80 2.31
CA ASP A 447 0.48 -20.20 3.65
C ASP A 447 0.11 -18.70 3.61
N SER A 448 0.45 -18.01 2.53
CA SER A 448 0.20 -16.59 2.40
C SER A 448 -1.17 -16.29 1.79
N TRP A 449 -2.01 -15.57 2.54
CA TRP A 449 -3.26 -15.01 2.03
C TRP A 449 -3.06 -14.18 0.75
N TYR A 450 -1.90 -13.51 0.62
CA TYR A 450 -1.60 -12.64 -0.50
C TYR A 450 -1.39 -13.46 -1.78
N VAL A 451 -0.70 -14.61 -1.68
CA VAL A 451 -0.53 -15.51 -2.82
C VAL A 451 -1.87 -16.13 -3.21
N ARG A 452 -2.68 -16.56 -2.22
CA ARG A 452 -4.03 -17.09 -2.47
C ARG A 452 -4.91 -16.08 -3.20
N ASP A 453 -4.90 -14.81 -2.77
CA ASP A 453 -5.64 -13.69 -3.39
C ASP A 453 -5.23 -13.50 -4.86
N TYR A 454 -3.93 -13.50 -5.16
CA TYR A 454 -3.42 -13.39 -6.52
C TYR A 454 -3.70 -14.63 -7.37
N ALA A 455 -3.65 -15.82 -6.78
CA ALA A 455 -3.99 -17.06 -7.46
C ALA A 455 -5.48 -17.06 -7.87
N TRP A 456 -6.37 -16.60 -6.99
CA TRP A 456 -7.79 -16.42 -7.30
C TRP A 456 -8.04 -15.36 -8.35
N ALA A 457 -7.33 -14.23 -8.29
CA ALA A 457 -7.42 -13.19 -9.31
C ALA A 457 -6.91 -13.66 -10.68
N ALA A 458 -5.89 -14.53 -10.71
CA ALA A 458 -5.37 -15.14 -11.92
C ALA A 458 -6.35 -16.18 -12.49
N LEU A 459 -6.91 -17.03 -11.63
CA LEU A 459 -7.93 -18.02 -12.00
C LEU A 459 -9.13 -17.33 -12.64
N ASN A 460 -9.66 -16.26 -12.05
CA ASN A 460 -10.78 -15.51 -12.61
C ASN A 460 -10.48 -14.81 -13.93
N ARG A 461 -9.21 -14.50 -14.22
CA ARG A 461 -8.82 -13.97 -15.53
C ARG A 461 -8.84 -15.03 -16.61
N ILE A 462 -8.41 -16.25 -16.27
CA ILE A 462 -8.39 -17.40 -17.20
C ILE A 462 -9.81 -17.92 -17.42
N GLN A 463 -10.54 -18.11 -16.33
CA GLN A 463 -11.89 -18.62 -16.31
C GLN A 463 -12.64 -17.95 -15.14
N PRO A 464 -13.46 -16.91 -15.42
CA PRO A 464 -14.31 -16.30 -14.41
C PRO A 464 -15.18 -17.36 -13.73
N VAL A 465 -15.14 -17.41 -12.39
CA VAL A 465 -15.96 -18.30 -11.58
C VAL A 465 -16.92 -17.47 -10.73
N ALA A 466 -18.22 -17.65 -10.96
CA ALA A 466 -19.29 -17.16 -10.09
C ALA A 466 -20.14 -18.33 -9.61
N ARG A 467 -20.55 -18.32 -8.33
CA ARG A 467 -21.62 -19.20 -7.84
C ARG A 467 -22.84 -18.37 -7.51
N ILE A 468 -23.98 -18.74 -8.10
CA ILE A 468 -25.28 -18.11 -7.86
C ILE A 468 -26.13 -19.09 -7.07
N VAL A 469 -26.68 -18.64 -5.95
CA VAL A 469 -27.52 -19.43 -5.05
C VAL A 469 -28.79 -18.66 -4.79
N ARG A 470 -29.94 -19.30 -4.98
CA ARG A 470 -31.24 -18.77 -4.55
C ARG A 470 -31.50 -19.25 -3.13
N LEU A 471 -31.61 -18.30 -2.22
CA LEU A 471 -32.07 -18.52 -0.85
C LEU A 471 -33.59 -18.42 -0.90
N ASN A 472 -34.27 -19.54 -0.63
CA ASN A 472 -35.70 -19.49 -0.38
C ASN A 472 -35.92 -18.65 0.89
N SER A 473 -37.00 -17.87 0.95
CA SER A 473 -37.42 -17.23 2.20
C SER A 473 -37.47 -18.26 3.33
N PRO A 474 -37.17 -17.88 4.58
CA PRO A 474 -37.35 -18.77 5.73
C PRO A 474 -38.78 -19.33 5.81
#